data_AF-A0A1M7RAL7-F1
#
_entry.id   AF-A0A1M7RAL7-F1
#
_cell.length_a   1.000
_cell.length_b   1.000
_cell.length_c   1.000
_cell.angle_alpha   90.00
_cell.angle_beta   90.00
_cell.angle_gamma   90.00
#
_symmetry.space_group_name_H-M   'P 1'
#
loop_
_entity.id
_entity.type
_entity.pdbx_description
1 polymer ?
#
loop_
_entity_poly.entity_id
_entity_poly.type
_entity_poly.pdbx_seq_one_letter_code
_entity_poly.pdbx_strand_id
1 'polypeptide(L)'
;MAPHHTGLVTVSVAVALRRRLASNLVSDPRTVLGGFAALKVDGVPHDVLILPSGLLLMPNQKQPGSDVKRLNGLVAEVGIEELIRRNRFVRFEDVSHSQVHRRTPLKVDLDLLGGGSMTLAAGWTTPLLTKNSDRDLCDLLAEIPATRPMPADGYENAARAWAEDAMVLDGVANVTANDIPYDLLVFDVGLVLIGEPGPFEKGQERLTKLLTNLPPHEIVGRNWFIRYEEVVDARIVKTLPLRAELELYDGLHLKIGERMVSQTLTDQGRDVLVDAFRSVGADAP
;
A
#
# COMPACT_ATOMS: atom_id res chain seq x y z
N MET A 1 38.48 20.91 29.27
CA MET A 1 37.79 19.86 28.49
C MET A 1 36.31 19.93 28.84
N ALA A 2 35.43 19.92 27.85
CA ALA A 2 33.99 19.80 28.03
C ALA A 2 33.43 18.98 26.85
N PRO A 3 32.54 18.00 27.08
CA PRO A 3 31.94 17.23 25.99
C PRO A 3 30.85 18.06 25.29
N HIS A 4 30.92 18.16 23.97
CA HIS A 4 29.82 18.70 23.17
C HIS A 4 28.73 17.64 23.02
N HIS A 5 27.51 17.95 23.49
CA HIS A 5 26.34 17.12 23.20
C HIS A 5 25.82 17.41 21.79
N THR A 6 26.22 16.59 20.82
CA THR A 6 25.63 16.60 19.47
C THR A 6 24.27 15.90 19.52
N GLY A 7 23.19 16.67 19.60
CA GLY A 7 21.82 16.14 19.53
C GLY A 7 21.49 15.60 18.14
N LEU A 8 21.20 14.31 18.03
CA LEU A 8 20.75 13.67 16.79
C LEU A 8 19.33 14.13 16.42
N VAL A 9 19.19 14.79 15.26
CA VAL A 9 17.91 15.27 14.73
C VAL A 9 17.21 14.16 13.93
N THR A 10 16.86 13.05 14.60
CA THR A 10 16.16 11.91 13.99
C THR A 10 14.64 12.07 14.07
N VAL A 11 14.12 13.23 13.62
CA VAL A 11 12.69 13.57 13.69
C VAL A 11 12.28 14.30 12.41
N SER A 12 11.92 13.55 11.36
CA SER A 12 11.48 14.16 10.09
C SER A 12 10.41 13.39 9.31
N VAL A 13 10.65 12.13 8.90
CA VAL A 13 9.77 11.48 7.90
C VAL A 13 8.43 10.97 8.47
N ALA A 14 8.44 10.10 9.49
CA ALA A 14 7.19 9.67 10.14
C ALA A 14 6.41 10.85 10.78
N VAL A 15 7.15 11.89 11.21
CA VAL A 15 6.58 13.14 11.70
C VAL A 15 6.06 14.05 10.58
N ALA A 16 6.54 13.93 9.33
CA ALA A 16 5.96 14.60 8.18
C ALA A 16 4.59 14.00 7.81
N LEU A 17 4.46 12.67 7.83
CA LEU A 17 3.18 11.98 7.60
C LEU A 17 2.16 12.36 8.69
N ARG A 18 2.55 12.27 9.98
CA ARG A 18 1.71 12.78 11.09
C ARG A 18 1.42 14.28 10.97
N ARG A 19 2.40 15.11 10.54
CA ARG A 19 2.19 16.56 10.36
C ARG A 19 1.22 16.89 9.25
N ARG A 20 1.19 16.18 8.12
CA ARG A 20 0.31 16.58 7.01
C ARG A 20 -1.15 16.35 7.35
N LEU A 21 -1.50 15.15 7.81
CA LEU A 21 -2.82 14.82 8.36
C LEU A 21 -3.21 15.80 9.48
N ALA A 22 -2.35 15.99 10.48
CA ALA A 22 -2.63 16.89 11.60
C ALA A 22 -2.58 18.40 11.26
N SER A 23 -2.00 18.82 10.12
CA SER A 23 -1.86 20.25 9.78
C SER A 23 -3.17 20.90 9.33
N ASN A 24 -4.10 20.11 8.79
CA ASN A 24 -5.37 20.62 8.29
C ASN A 24 -6.60 19.87 8.83
N LEU A 25 -6.51 18.58 9.21
CA LEU A 25 -7.67 17.82 9.70
C LEU A 25 -7.41 17.03 10.99
N VAL A 26 -7.74 17.71 12.09
CA VAL A 26 -8.35 17.20 13.33
C VAL A 26 -7.47 16.39 14.31
N SER A 27 -7.47 16.85 15.56
CA SER A 27 -6.81 16.22 16.72
C SER A 27 -7.48 14.95 17.26
N ASP A 28 -8.57 14.49 16.64
CA ASP A 28 -9.40 13.38 17.09
C ASP A 28 -9.62 12.37 15.93
N PRO A 29 -9.09 11.14 16.02
CA PRO A 29 -9.23 10.10 15.00
C PRO A 29 -10.67 9.58 14.81
N ARG A 30 -11.64 10.07 15.61
CA ARG A 30 -13.07 9.72 15.57
C ARG A 30 -13.89 10.71 14.73
N THR A 31 -13.32 11.84 14.32
CA THR A 31 -14.07 12.86 13.58
C THR A 31 -14.43 12.36 12.18
N VAL A 32 -15.69 12.55 11.78
CA VAL A 32 -16.17 12.18 10.46
C VAL A 32 -15.74 13.25 9.44
N LEU A 33 -14.86 12.85 8.51
CA LEU A 33 -14.35 13.73 7.44
C LEU A 33 -15.35 13.81 6.28
N GLY A 34 -16.04 12.71 6.02
CA GLY A 34 -17.05 12.58 5.00
C GLY A 34 -17.67 11.18 5.01
N GLY A 35 -18.36 10.83 3.94
CA GLY A 35 -19.03 9.55 3.84
C GLY A 35 -19.98 9.45 2.67
N PHE A 36 -20.57 8.27 2.51
CA PHE A 36 -21.43 7.90 1.40
C PHE A 36 -22.64 7.14 1.93
N ALA A 37 -23.82 7.46 1.42
CA ALA A 37 -25.04 6.71 1.67
C ALA A 37 -25.25 5.70 0.54
N ALA A 38 -25.34 4.40 0.86
CA ALA A 38 -25.40 3.31 -0.12
C ALA A 38 -24.27 3.33 -1.20
N LEU A 39 -23.02 3.47 -0.78
CA LEU A 39 -21.85 3.11 -1.59
C LEU A 39 -21.83 1.59 -1.80
N LYS A 40 -21.46 1.09 -2.99
CA LYS A 40 -21.24 -0.35 -3.15
C LYS A 40 -19.87 -0.71 -2.59
N VAL A 41 -19.85 -1.66 -1.67
CA VAL A 41 -18.66 -2.39 -1.22
C VAL A 41 -18.85 -3.81 -1.74
N ASP A 42 -17.95 -4.28 -2.61
CA ASP A 42 -18.01 -5.62 -3.22
C ASP A 42 -19.35 -5.90 -3.92
N GLY A 43 -19.91 -4.84 -4.54
CA GLY A 43 -21.22 -4.83 -5.19
C GLY A 43 -22.42 -4.60 -4.24
N VAL A 44 -22.26 -4.83 -2.93
CA VAL A 44 -23.30 -4.74 -1.90
C VAL A 44 -23.39 -3.31 -1.34
N PRO A 45 -24.59 -2.69 -1.28
CA PRO A 45 -24.72 -1.33 -0.75
C PRO A 45 -24.47 -1.27 0.77
N HIS A 46 -23.61 -0.34 1.18
CA HIS A 46 -23.29 0.02 2.56
C HIS A 46 -23.38 1.54 2.73
N ASP A 47 -23.70 2.00 3.92
CA ASP A 47 -23.31 3.36 4.31
C ASP A 47 -21.86 3.34 4.77
N VAL A 48 -21.07 4.31 4.34
CA VAL A 48 -19.63 4.37 4.63
C VAL A 48 -19.28 5.72 5.24
N LEU A 49 -18.58 5.71 6.38
CA LEU A 49 -17.99 6.91 6.97
C LEU A 49 -16.48 6.91 6.76
N ILE A 50 -15.94 8.09 6.45
CA ILE A 50 -14.50 8.34 6.31
C ILE A 50 -14.02 8.96 7.63
N LEU A 51 -13.12 8.27 8.33
CA LEU A 51 -12.45 8.74 9.54
C LEU A 51 -10.94 8.91 9.25
N PRO A 52 -10.18 9.73 9.99
CA PRO A 52 -8.73 9.83 9.85
C PRO A 52 -7.98 8.49 9.97
N SER A 53 -8.59 7.53 10.64
CA SER A 53 -8.03 6.21 10.95
C SER A 53 -8.49 5.09 10.00
N GLY A 54 -9.50 5.32 9.16
CA GLY A 54 -10.05 4.28 8.28
C GLY A 54 -11.49 4.49 7.81
N LEU A 55 -12.07 3.42 7.25
CA LEU A 55 -13.42 3.39 6.68
C LEU A 55 -14.35 2.53 7.54
N LEU A 56 -15.47 3.11 7.99
CA LEU A 56 -16.49 2.38 8.73
C LEU A 56 -17.64 1.97 7.80
N LEU A 57 -17.82 0.66 7.63
CA LEU A 57 -18.71 0.05 6.65
C LEU A 57 -19.96 -0.52 7.33
N MET A 58 -21.08 0.17 7.20
CA MET A 58 -22.35 -0.20 7.81
C MET A 58 -23.28 -0.81 6.74
N PRO A 59 -23.72 -2.08 6.87
CA PRO A 59 -24.56 -2.72 5.86
C PRO A 59 -25.90 -1.96 5.73
N ASN A 60 -26.32 -1.66 4.49
CA ASN A 60 -27.43 -0.75 4.25
C ASN A 60 -28.75 -1.26 4.87
N GLN A 61 -29.39 -0.41 5.67
CA GLN A 61 -30.56 -0.68 6.52
C GLN A 61 -31.89 -0.78 5.74
N LYS A 62 -31.92 -1.62 4.68
CA LYS A 62 -33.08 -2.08 3.88
C LYS A 62 -34.08 -1.06 3.31
N GLN A 63 -33.98 0.23 3.61
CA GLN A 63 -34.90 1.25 3.10
C GLN A 63 -34.48 1.73 1.69
N PRO A 64 -35.42 1.83 0.73
CA PRO A 64 -35.14 2.41 -0.59
C PRO A 64 -34.76 3.89 -0.47
N GLY A 65 -33.54 4.22 -0.93
CA GLY A 65 -32.96 5.55 -0.77
C GLY A 65 -32.29 5.72 0.60
N SER A 66 -30.97 5.49 0.65
CA SER A 66 -30.20 5.88 1.84
C SER A 66 -30.04 7.40 1.84
N ASP A 67 -30.76 8.09 2.74
CA ASP A 67 -30.66 9.54 2.92
C ASP A 67 -29.47 9.89 3.84
N VAL A 68 -28.68 10.87 3.41
CA VAL A 68 -27.64 11.54 4.20
C VAL A 68 -28.15 12.00 5.57
N LYS A 69 -29.43 12.37 5.70
CA LYS A 69 -30.05 12.70 6.99
C LYS A 69 -30.07 11.52 7.96
N ARG A 70 -30.36 10.29 7.48
CA ARG A 70 -30.32 9.08 8.31
C ARG A 70 -28.89 8.78 8.76
N LEU A 71 -27.92 8.96 7.87
CA LEU A 71 -26.51 8.75 8.19
C LEU A 71 -26.00 9.74 9.26
N ASN A 72 -26.37 11.02 9.15
CA ASN A 72 -26.10 12.02 10.19
C ASN A 72 -26.79 11.70 11.52
N GLY A 73 -28.08 11.34 11.49
CA GLY A 73 -28.84 10.96 12.68
C GLY A 73 -28.21 9.77 13.41
N LEU A 74 -27.85 8.72 12.68
CA LEU A 74 -27.18 7.53 13.22
C LEU A 74 -25.85 7.88 13.91
N VAL A 75 -25.04 8.76 13.32
CA VAL A 75 -23.78 9.24 13.92
C VAL A 75 -24.04 10.04 15.21
N ALA A 76 -25.06 10.89 15.22
CA ALA A 76 -25.40 11.74 16.36
C ALA A 76 -26.06 10.98 17.52
N GLU A 77 -26.89 9.97 17.23
CA GLU A 77 -27.63 9.19 18.24
C GLU A 77 -26.81 8.06 18.85
N VAL A 78 -25.97 7.38 18.06
CA VAL A 78 -25.26 6.16 18.48
C VAL A 78 -23.79 6.44 18.84
N GLY A 79 -23.16 7.42 18.20
CA GLY A 79 -21.75 7.77 18.41
C GLY A 79 -20.76 6.82 17.73
N ILE A 80 -19.61 7.37 17.33
CA ILE A 80 -18.64 6.66 16.47
C ILE A 80 -18.01 5.42 17.13
N GLU A 81 -17.70 5.45 18.44
CA GLU A 81 -17.17 4.27 19.14
C GLU A 81 -18.11 3.06 19.07
N GLU A 82 -19.41 3.29 19.25
CA GLU A 82 -20.43 2.25 19.27
C GLU A 82 -20.72 1.73 17.85
N LEU A 83 -20.68 2.61 16.84
CA LEU A 83 -20.78 2.22 15.44
C LEU A 83 -19.55 1.40 15.00
N ILE A 84 -18.33 1.77 15.42
CA ILE A 84 -17.11 0.96 15.19
C ILE A 84 -17.25 -0.43 15.83
N ARG A 85 -17.77 -0.52 17.06
CA ARG A 85 -17.92 -1.82 17.75
C ARG A 85 -18.97 -2.74 17.12
N ARG A 86 -19.91 -2.21 16.34
CA ARG A 86 -21.05 -2.94 15.75
C ARG A 86 -20.89 -3.28 14.27
N ASN A 87 -19.91 -2.71 13.57
CA ASN A 87 -19.81 -2.77 12.10
C ASN A 87 -18.36 -3.06 11.64
N ARG A 88 -18.16 -3.37 10.35
CA ARG A 88 -16.80 -3.63 9.82
C ARG A 88 -16.05 -2.30 9.71
N PHE A 89 -15.01 -2.12 10.50
CA PHE A 89 -14.05 -1.04 10.35
C PHE A 89 -12.81 -1.56 9.60
N VAL A 90 -12.44 -0.89 8.51
CA VAL A 90 -11.20 -1.15 7.77
C VAL A 90 -10.25 0.00 8.10
N ARG A 91 -9.22 -0.26 8.91
CA ARG A 91 -8.25 0.78 9.26
C ARG A 91 -7.40 1.09 8.04
N PHE A 92 -6.95 2.33 7.85
CA PHE A 92 -6.03 2.62 6.74
C PHE A 92 -4.68 1.90 6.90
N GLU A 93 -4.30 1.51 8.13
CA GLU A 93 -3.14 0.63 8.39
C GLU A 93 -3.37 -0.83 7.98
N ASP A 94 -4.63 -1.28 7.83
CA ASP A 94 -4.97 -2.60 7.25
C ASP A 94 -4.94 -2.59 5.72
N VAL A 95 -4.88 -1.42 5.07
CA VAL A 95 -4.85 -1.29 3.61
C VAL A 95 -3.39 -1.36 3.13
N SER A 96 -3.03 -2.45 2.45
CA SER A 96 -1.69 -2.69 1.88
C SER A 96 -1.48 -1.91 0.58
N HIS A 97 -2.53 -1.80 -0.26
CA HIS A 97 -2.53 -1.02 -1.50
C HIS A 97 -3.91 -0.39 -1.77
N SER A 98 -3.95 0.71 -2.53
CA SER A 98 -5.20 1.33 -2.98
C SER A 98 -5.11 1.92 -4.39
N GLN A 99 -5.95 1.43 -5.29
CA GLN A 99 -5.99 1.83 -6.71
C GLN A 99 -7.25 2.66 -7.02
N VAL A 100 -7.09 3.98 -7.14
CA VAL A 100 -8.18 4.91 -7.51
C VAL A 100 -8.36 4.92 -9.03
N HIS A 101 -9.25 4.07 -9.56
CA HIS A 101 -9.54 4.03 -11.00
C HIS A 101 -10.24 5.29 -11.52
N ARG A 102 -11.21 5.80 -10.76
CA ARG A 102 -12.00 6.99 -11.08
C ARG A 102 -12.46 7.67 -9.79
N ARG A 103 -12.45 8.99 -9.76
CA ARG A 103 -12.97 9.78 -8.63
C ARG A 103 -14.46 10.11 -8.74
N THR A 104 -14.96 10.37 -9.94
CA THR A 104 -16.37 10.76 -10.16
C THR A 104 -16.94 10.07 -11.42
N PRO A 105 -17.92 9.16 -11.28
CA PRO A 105 -18.29 8.47 -10.05
C PRO A 105 -17.09 7.67 -9.50
N LEU A 106 -17.00 7.57 -8.17
CA LEU A 106 -15.92 6.89 -7.48
C LEU A 106 -15.86 5.40 -7.89
N LYS A 107 -14.69 4.92 -8.30
CA LYS A 107 -14.28 3.51 -8.19
C LYS A 107 -12.87 3.45 -7.64
N VAL A 108 -12.71 2.73 -6.54
CA VAL A 108 -11.44 2.39 -5.89
C VAL A 108 -11.44 0.89 -5.64
N ASP A 109 -10.32 0.23 -5.90
CA ASP A 109 -10.05 -1.09 -5.34
C ASP A 109 -8.99 -0.96 -4.23
N LEU A 110 -9.18 -1.66 -3.12
CA LEU A 110 -8.29 -1.71 -1.96
C LEU A 110 -7.83 -3.15 -1.75
N ASP A 111 -6.53 -3.34 -1.56
CA ASP A 111 -5.98 -4.59 -1.05
C ASP A 111 -5.71 -4.42 0.45
N LEU A 112 -5.95 -5.48 1.21
CA LEU A 112 -5.85 -5.51 2.66
C LEU A 112 -4.76 -6.49 3.12
N LEU A 113 -4.22 -6.26 4.31
CA LEU A 113 -3.37 -7.24 5.00
C LEU A 113 -4.18 -8.53 5.28
N GLY A 114 -3.58 -9.69 5.00
CA GLY A 114 -4.29 -10.98 5.03
C GLY A 114 -5.04 -11.29 3.74
N GLY A 115 -4.45 -10.93 2.59
CA GLY A 115 -4.89 -11.37 1.24
C GLY A 115 -6.27 -10.92 0.76
N GLY A 116 -7.08 -10.28 1.60
CA GLY A 116 -8.42 -9.81 1.25
C GLY A 116 -8.38 -8.56 0.39
N SER A 117 -9.27 -8.45 -0.59
CA SER A 117 -9.48 -7.23 -1.38
C SER A 117 -10.89 -6.66 -1.20
N MET A 118 -11.10 -5.42 -1.67
CA MET A 118 -12.36 -4.69 -1.54
C MET A 118 -12.55 -3.66 -2.66
N THR A 119 -13.65 -3.76 -3.42
CA THR A 119 -14.05 -2.72 -4.39
C THR A 119 -15.05 -1.75 -3.77
N LEU A 120 -14.68 -0.47 -3.72
CA LEU A 120 -15.56 0.65 -3.39
C LEU A 120 -16.06 1.32 -4.68
N ALA A 121 -17.38 1.36 -4.91
CA ALA A 121 -17.98 1.95 -6.10
C ALA A 121 -19.22 2.80 -5.82
N ALA A 122 -19.18 4.07 -6.22
CA ALA A 122 -20.32 4.97 -6.22
C ALA A 122 -21.10 4.91 -7.54
N GLY A 123 -22.39 5.20 -7.48
CA GLY A 123 -23.18 5.61 -8.65
C GLY A 123 -23.15 7.13 -8.82
N TRP A 124 -23.56 7.61 -10.00
CA TRP A 124 -23.72 9.05 -10.30
C TRP A 124 -24.64 9.80 -9.31
N THR A 125 -25.51 9.07 -8.61
CA THR A 125 -26.49 9.59 -7.65
C THR A 125 -26.29 9.08 -6.22
N THR A 126 -25.15 8.45 -5.91
CA THR A 126 -24.80 8.05 -4.52
C THR A 126 -24.72 9.30 -3.65
N PRO A 127 -25.59 9.46 -2.63
CA PRO A 127 -25.60 10.67 -1.82
C PRO A 127 -24.35 10.75 -0.93
N LEU A 128 -23.71 11.92 -0.91
CA LEU A 128 -22.49 12.18 -0.14
C LEU A 128 -22.80 12.89 1.18
N LEU A 129 -22.13 12.50 2.25
CA LEU A 129 -22.27 13.12 3.57
C LEU A 129 -21.74 14.56 3.58
N THR A 130 -20.66 14.82 2.85
CA THR A 130 -20.13 16.15 2.54
C THR A 130 -19.96 16.29 1.03
N LYS A 131 -20.03 17.53 0.50
CA LYS A 131 -19.83 17.80 -0.95
C LYS A 131 -18.44 17.40 -1.49
N ASN A 132 -17.52 17.01 -0.61
CA ASN A 132 -16.15 16.65 -0.92
C ASN A 132 -15.84 15.18 -0.60
N SER A 133 -16.80 14.35 -0.15
CA SER A 133 -16.49 13.01 0.38
C SER A 133 -15.80 12.08 -0.64
N ASP A 134 -15.99 12.28 -1.95
CA ASP A 134 -15.26 11.58 -3.01
C ASP A 134 -13.81 12.05 -3.13
N ARG A 135 -13.57 13.37 -3.04
CA ARG A 135 -12.23 13.96 -2.95
C ARG A 135 -11.52 13.48 -1.69
N ASP A 136 -12.12 13.72 -0.53
CA ASP A 136 -11.45 13.56 0.76
C ASP A 136 -11.07 12.10 0.98
N LEU A 137 -11.85 11.14 0.45
CA LEU A 137 -11.45 9.73 0.37
C LEU A 137 -10.28 9.50 -0.60
N CYS A 138 -10.36 9.98 -1.86
CA CYS A 138 -9.28 9.80 -2.83
C CYS A 138 -7.95 10.43 -2.37
N ASP A 139 -8.01 11.59 -1.72
CA ASP A 139 -6.84 12.30 -1.24
C ASP A 139 -6.20 11.55 -0.04
N LEU A 140 -7.00 11.00 0.89
CA LEU A 140 -6.52 10.10 1.95
C LEU A 140 -5.89 8.81 1.42
N LEU A 141 -6.51 8.18 0.41
CA LEU A 141 -6.00 6.96 -0.21
C LEU A 141 -4.72 7.22 -1.02
N ALA A 142 -4.59 8.39 -1.65
CA ALA A 142 -3.35 8.81 -2.29
C ALA A 142 -2.21 9.10 -1.30
N GLU A 143 -2.52 9.35 -0.01
CA GLU A 143 -1.54 9.39 1.08
C GLU A 143 -1.27 8.02 1.74
N ILE A 144 -1.98 6.95 1.36
CA ILE A 144 -1.57 5.58 1.67
C ILE A 144 -0.42 5.21 0.72
N PRO A 145 0.79 4.90 1.24
CA PRO A 145 1.92 4.57 0.38
C PRO A 145 1.63 3.34 -0.48
N ALA A 146 1.67 3.50 -1.82
CA ALA A 146 1.39 2.43 -2.77
C ALA A 146 2.38 1.25 -2.69
N THR A 147 3.56 1.50 -2.12
CA THR A 147 4.36 0.54 -1.34
C THR A 147 4.15 0.84 0.14
N ARG A 148 3.45 0.00 0.90
CA ARG A 148 3.59 0.07 2.37
C ARG A 148 4.91 -0.58 2.79
N PRO A 149 5.90 0.18 3.28
CA PRO A 149 6.80 -0.39 4.28
C PRO A 149 6.01 -0.82 5.51
N MET A 150 6.65 -1.64 6.31
CA MET A 150 6.14 -2.17 7.58
C MET A 150 5.59 -1.10 8.55
N PRO A 151 4.73 -1.52 9.50
CA PRO A 151 4.30 -0.42 11.32
C PRO A 151 4.97 0.85 11.93
N ALA A 152 5.97 1.53 11.35
CA ALA A 152 7.01 2.28 12.08
C ALA A 152 7.70 1.54 13.27
N ASP A 153 6.95 1.18 14.31
CA ASP A 153 7.43 0.94 15.69
C ASP A 153 8.34 -0.30 15.87
N GLY A 154 8.13 -1.36 15.07
CA GLY A 154 8.78 -2.67 15.31
C GLY A 154 10.07 -2.92 14.54
N TYR A 155 10.38 -2.09 13.52
CA TYR A 155 11.01 -2.66 12.33
C TYR A 155 12.24 -1.92 11.78
N GLU A 156 12.76 -0.87 12.43
CA GLU A 156 14.21 -0.65 12.35
C GLU A 156 14.95 -1.88 12.90
N ASN A 157 14.38 -2.54 13.92
CA ASN A 157 14.91 -3.79 14.46
C ASN A 157 14.67 -5.00 13.54
N ALA A 158 13.46 -5.19 13.00
CA ALA A 158 13.17 -6.31 12.10
C ALA A 158 13.85 -6.18 10.72
N ALA A 159 13.83 -5.00 10.07
CA ALA A 159 14.55 -4.79 8.81
C ALA A 159 16.06 -4.95 8.98
N ARG A 160 16.63 -4.58 10.14
CA ARG A 160 18.02 -4.90 10.50
C ARG A 160 18.22 -6.40 10.71
N ALA A 161 17.38 -7.05 11.52
CA ALA A 161 17.47 -8.50 11.78
C ALA A 161 17.30 -9.37 10.51
N TRP A 162 16.69 -8.86 9.45
CA TRP A 162 16.53 -9.54 8.16
C TRP A 162 17.52 -9.09 7.08
N ALA A 163 18.02 -7.85 7.14
CA ALA A 163 18.78 -7.25 6.04
C ALA A 163 19.96 -6.34 6.48
N GLU A 164 20.51 -6.53 7.68
CA GLU A 164 21.79 -5.91 8.07
C GLU A 164 22.95 -6.44 7.20
N ASP A 165 22.98 -7.75 6.97
CA ASP A 165 24.00 -8.47 6.17
C ASP A 165 23.51 -8.90 4.77
N ALA A 166 22.28 -8.55 4.37
CA ALA A 166 21.68 -9.03 3.11
C ALA A 166 22.44 -8.55 1.86
N MET A 167 22.74 -9.48 0.96
CA MET A 167 23.39 -9.21 -0.32
C MET A 167 22.37 -8.82 -1.39
N VAL A 168 22.60 -7.67 -2.02
CA VAL A 168 21.84 -7.26 -3.22
C VAL A 168 22.43 -7.96 -4.44
N LEU A 169 21.61 -8.75 -5.12
CA LEU A 169 22.00 -9.59 -6.25
C LEU A 169 21.88 -8.83 -7.58
N ASP A 170 20.75 -8.14 -7.81
CA ASP A 170 20.53 -7.20 -8.91
C ASP A 170 19.35 -6.27 -8.57
N GLY A 171 18.91 -5.46 -9.53
CA GLY A 171 17.70 -4.67 -9.43
C GLY A 171 17.16 -4.33 -10.81
N VAL A 172 15.85 -4.38 -10.99
CA VAL A 172 15.15 -4.18 -12.27
C VAL A 172 14.22 -2.97 -12.15
N ALA A 173 14.52 -1.92 -12.92
CA ALA A 173 13.78 -0.67 -12.86
C ALA A 173 12.47 -0.71 -13.65
N ASN A 174 11.45 -0.03 -13.12
CA ASN A 174 10.12 0.11 -13.70
C ASN A 174 9.46 -1.23 -14.12
N VAL A 175 9.63 -2.27 -13.29
CA VAL A 175 8.79 -3.46 -13.33
C VAL A 175 7.34 -3.09 -12.98
N THR A 176 6.42 -4.00 -13.26
CA THR A 176 5.05 -3.96 -12.73
C THR A 176 4.88 -5.01 -11.64
N ALA A 177 4.15 -4.70 -10.56
CA ALA A 177 3.55 -5.69 -9.68
C ALA A 177 2.06 -5.33 -9.54
N ASN A 178 1.16 -6.26 -9.88
CA ASN A 178 -0.29 -6.00 -10.02
C ASN A 178 -0.58 -4.77 -10.92
N ASP A 179 0.14 -4.68 -12.05
CA ASP A 179 0.14 -3.59 -13.03
C ASP A 179 0.56 -2.19 -12.52
N ILE A 180 0.89 -2.04 -11.23
CA ILE A 180 1.46 -0.82 -10.64
C ILE A 180 2.98 -0.79 -10.89
N PRO A 181 3.58 0.33 -11.34
CA PRO A 181 5.02 0.40 -11.60
C PRO A 181 5.83 0.58 -10.31
N TYR A 182 6.85 -0.27 -10.14
CA TYR A 182 7.85 -0.19 -9.07
C TYR A 182 9.27 -0.29 -9.65
N ASP A 183 10.28 0.12 -8.90
CA ASP A 183 11.61 -0.47 -9.06
C ASP A 183 11.71 -1.69 -8.15
N LEU A 184 12.36 -2.74 -8.62
CA LEU A 184 12.60 -3.94 -7.86
C LEU A 184 14.09 -4.05 -7.54
N LEU A 185 14.44 -4.34 -6.29
CA LEU A 185 15.74 -4.91 -5.94
C LEU A 185 15.57 -6.38 -5.58
N VAL A 186 16.50 -7.22 -6.03
CA VAL A 186 16.57 -8.64 -5.71
C VAL A 186 17.65 -8.82 -4.67
N PHE A 187 17.28 -9.23 -3.46
CA PHE A 187 18.22 -9.58 -2.39
C PHE A 187 18.33 -11.11 -2.30
N ASP A 188 19.34 -11.59 -1.59
CA ASP A 188 19.47 -13.00 -1.16
C ASP A 188 18.38 -13.47 -0.19
N VAL A 189 17.79 -12.55 0.58
CA VAL A 189 16.70 -12.78 1.55
C VAL A 189 15.28 -12.49 1.03
N GLY A 190 15.14 -11.85 -0.14
CA GLY A 190 13.81 -11.52 -0.68
C GLY A 190 13.81 -10.46 -1.78
N LEU A 191 12.63 -9.90 -2.02
CA LEU A 191 12.36 -8.90 -3.06
C LEU A 191 11.95 -7.57 -2.44
N VAL A 192 12.51 -6.45 -2.89
CA VAL A 192 12.13 -5.11 -2.42
C VAL A 192 11.52 -4.29 -3.55
N LEU A 193 10.22 -4.03 -3.46
CA LEU A 193 9.47 -3.14 -4.34
C LEU A 193 9.54 -1.71 -3.81
N ILE A 194 10.06 -0.81 -4.63
CA ILE A 194 10.29 0.61 -4.36
C ILE A 194 9.25 1.43 -5.15
N GLY A 195 8.52 2.30 -4.45
CA GLY A 195 7.48 3.13 -5.04
C GLY A 195 8.00 4.26 -5.94
N GLU A 196 7.09 4.84 -6.72
CA GLU A 196 7.33 6.04 -7.55
C GLU A 196 8.60 5.98 -8.46
N PRO A 197 8.78 4.95 -9.30
CA PRO A 197 10.02 4.69 -10.05
C PRO A 197 10.30 5.66 -11.23
N GLY A 198 9.79 6.89 -11.20
CA GLY A 198 10.15 7.99 -12.11
C GLY A 198 10.23 7.64 -13.61
N PRO A 199 11.12 8.31 -14.37
CA PRO A 199 11.43 7.96 -15.76
C PRO A 199 12.22 6.65 -15.88
N PHE A 200 11.97 5.91 -16.96
CA PHE A 200 12.58 4.62 -17.24
C PHE A 200 14.06 4.73 -17.65
N GLU A 201 14.39 5.78 -18.40
CA GLU A 201 15.71 6.11 -18.94
C GLU A 201 16.72 6.51 -17.84
N LYS A 202 16.28 6.49 -16.58
CA LYS A 202 17.05 6.76 -15.36
C LYS A 202 17.02 5.61 -14.36
N GLY A 203 16.51 4.44 -14.74
CA GLY A 203 16.38 3.26 -13.88
C GLY A 203 17.68 2.82 -13.21
N GLN A 204 18.68 2.43 -14.00
CA GLN A 204 19.98 1.96 -13.48
C GLN A 204 20.72 3.05 -12.68
N GLU A 205 20.66 4.31 -13.12
CA GLU A 205 21.26 5.45 -12.39
C GLU A 205 20.60 5.64 -11.01
N ARG A 206 19.27 5.56 -10.95
CA ARG A 206 18.47 5.71 -9.72
C ARG A 206 18.69 4.55 -8.75
N LEU A 207 18.68 3.31 -9.24
CA LEU A 207 18.95 2.11 -8.43
C LEU A 207 20.38 2.10 -7.88
N THR A 208 21.39 2.36 -8.73
CA THR A 208 22.80 2.49 -8.30
C THR A 208 22.94 3.60 -7.25
N LYS A 209 22.29 4.75 -7.46
CA LYS A 209 22.29 5.85 -6.50
C LYS A 209 21.61 5.48 -5.18
N LEU A 210 20.51 4.73 -5.19
CA LEU A 210 19.85 4.27 -3.96
C LEU A 210 20.79 3.41 -3.12
N LEU A 211 21.40 2.39 -3.73
CA LEU A 211 22.35 1.46 -3.10
C LEU A 211 23.64 2.13 -2.63
N THR A 212 24.10 3.16 -3.34
CA THR A 212 25.30 3.92 -2.95
C THR A 212 25.06 4.80 -1.71
N ASN A 213 23.81 5.17 -1.42
CA ASN A 213 23.49 6.14 -0.36
C ASN A 213 22.79 5.53 0.87
N LEU A 214 22.29 4.29 0.82
CA LEU A 214 21.57 3.64 1.92
C LEU A 214 22.02 2.17 2.08
N PRO A 215 22.20 1.67 3.32
CA PRO A 215 22.45 0.25 3.57
C PRO A 215 21.18 -0.59 3.30
N PRO A 216 21.31 -1.91 3.03
CA PRO A 216 20.18 -2.77 2.65
C PRO A 216 19.01 -2.74 3.65
N HIS A 217 19.26 -2.76 4.96
CA HIS A 217 18.21 -2.65 5.99
C HIS A 217 17.45 -1.30 5.98
N GLU A 218 18.10 -0.19 5.63
CA GLU A 218 17.39 1.11 5.49
C GLU A 218 16.53 1.14 4.23
N ILE A 219 16.91 0.39 3.19
CA ILE A 219 16.10 0.25 1.97
C ILE A 219 14.88 -0.65 2.28
N VAL A 220 15.09 -1.80 2.92
CA VAL A 220 14.01 -2.71 3.36
C VAL A 220 13.03 -2.01 4.31
N GLY A 221 13.53 -1.27 5.31
CA GLY A 221 12.68 -0.57 6.28
C GLY A 221 11.87 0.62 5.72
N ARG A 222 12.10 1.01 4.45
CA ARG A 222 11.42 2.13 3.79
C ARG A 222 10.55 1.74 2.60
N ASN A 223 10.63 0.50 2.15
CA ASN A 223 9.99 0.00 0.94
C ASN A 223 9.18 -1.27 1.24
N TRP A 224 8.47 -1.79 0.26
CA TRP A 224 7.74 -3.05 0.43
C TRP A 224 8.69 -4.22 0.21
N PHE A 225 9.07 -4.88 1.30
CA PHE A 225 9.86 -6.10 1.29
C PHE A 225 8.95 -7.33 1.33
N ILE A 226 9.28 -8.32 0.49
CA ILE A 226 8.64 -9.64 0.40
C ILE A 226 9.73 -10.65 0.66
N ARG A 227 9.68 -11.39 1.77
CA ARG A 227 10.70 -12.38 2.12
C ARG A 227 10.49 -13.66 1.32
N TYR A 228 11.57 -14.38 0.99
CA TYR A 228 11.41 -15.64 0.26
C TYR A 228 10.63 -16.70 1.06
N GLU A 229 10.76 -16.71 2.40
CA GLU A 229 9.95 -17.56 3.28
C GLU A 229 8.49 -17.11 3.49
N GLU A 230 8.07 -15.99 2.89
CA GLU A 230 6.67 -15.55 2.86
C GLU A 230 5.93 -16.02 1.59
N VAL A 231 6.64 -16.53 0.58
CA VAL A 231 6.07 -17.07 -0.65
C VAL A 231 5.65 -18.53 -0.42
N VAL A 232 4.41 -18.88 -0.78
CA VAL A 232 3.84 -20.24 -0.62
C VAL A 232 3.54 -20.96 -1.93
N ASP A 233 3.30 -20.21 -3.01
CA ASP A 233 3.34 -20.69 -4.40
C ASP A 233 4.02 -19.65 -5.28
N ALA A 234 4.69 -20.10 -6.33
CA ALA A 234 5.39 -19.25 -7.28
C ALA A 234 5.37 -19.86 -8.67
N ARG A 235 5.25 -19.01 -9.70
CA ARG A 235 5.15 -19.48 -11.08
C ARG A 235 5.71 -18.48 -12.08
N ILE A 236 6.56 -18.94 -13.00
CA ILE A 236 6.91 -18.15 -14.19
C ILE A 236 5.86 -18.42 -15.27
N VAL A 237 5.10 -17.38 -15.63
CA VAL A 237 4.09 -17.42 -16.71
C VAL A 237 4.72 -17.15 -18.07
N LYS A 238 5.81 -16.36 -18.11
CA LYS A 238 6.59 -16.08 -19.32
C LYS A 238 8.00 -15.66 -18.96
N THR A 239 9.01 -16.03 -19.76
CA THR A 239 10.42 -15.64 -19.55
C THR A 239 10.84 -14.35 -20.26
N LEU A 240 10.21 -13.97 -21.39
CA LEU A 240 10.60 -12.78 -22.16
C LEU A 240 9.41 -11.98 -22.74
N PRO A 241 9.13 -10.74 -22.25
CA PRO A 241 9.59 -10.22 -20.95
C PRO A 241 9.15 -11.15 -19.82
N LEU A 242 9.88 -11.13 -18.70
CA LEU A 242 9.54 -11.93 -17.54
C LEU A 242 8.14 -11.55 -17.02
N ARG A 243 7.33 -12.57 -16.75
CA ARG A 243 6.02 -12.49 -16.09
C ARG A 243 5.95 -13.63 -15.10
N ALA A 244 5.74 -13.32 -13.84
CA ALA A 244 5.64 -14.28 -12.75
C ALA A 244 4.43 -13.96 -11.87
N GLU A 245 3.95 -14.99 -11.18
CA GLU A 245 2.88 -14.89 -10.19
C GLU A 245 3.39 -15.51 -8.89
N LEU A 246 3.20 -14.82 -7.77
CA LEU A 246 3.52 -15.29 -6.42
C LEU A 246 2.25 -15.30 -5.58
N GLU A 247 2.03 -16.34 -4.78
CA GLU A 247 1.09 -16.33 -3.66
C GLU A 247 1.89 -16.22 -2.36
N LEU A 248 1.49 -15.31 -1.46
CA LEU A 248 2.11 -15.14 -0.16
C LEU A 248 1.31 -15.85 0.95
N TYR A 249 1.97 -16.16 2.07
CA TYR A 249 1.38 -16.85 3.22
C TYR A 249 0.14 -16.15 3.81
N ASP A 250 0.00 -14.83 3.64
CA ASP A 250 -1.18 -14.09 4.05
C ASP A 250 -2.36 -14.18 3.06
N GLY A 251 -2.15 -14.81 1.89
CA GLY A 251 -3.09 -14.94 0.78
C GLY A 251 -2.94 -13.89 -0.32
N LEU A 252 -2.03 -12.92 -0.18
CA LEU A 252 -1.81 -11.90 -1.20
C LEU A 252 -1.22 -12.50 -2.48
N HIS A 253 -1.81 -12.17 -3.62
CA HIS A 253 -1.36 -12.61 -4.94
C HIS A 253 -0.64 -11.45 -5.68
N LEU A 254 0.58 -11.69 -6.15
CA LEU A 254 1.44 -10.69 -6.80
C LEU A 254 1.83 -11.11 -8.22
N LYS A 255 1.34 -10.37 -9.22
CA LYS A 255 1.67 -10.54 -10.63
C LYS A 255 2.83 -9.62 -11.01
N ILE A 256 4.06 -10.13 -10.94
CA ILE A 256 5.27 -9.39 -11.28
C ILE A 256 5.54 -9.47 -12.78
N GLY A 257 5.92 -8.35 -13.40
CA GLY A 257 6.07 -8.25 -14.84
C GLY A 257 7.10 -7.23 -15.30
N GLU A 258 8.12 -7.70 -16.02
CA GLU A 258 9.09 -6.85 -16.70
C GLU A 258 8.50 -6.11 -17.92
N ARG A 259 9.23 -5.07 -18.34
CA ARG A 259 9.16 -4.48 -19.68
C ARG A 259 9.98 -5.29 -20.68
N MET A 260 9.66 -5.20 -21.98
CA MET A 260 10.41 -5.87 -23.06
C MET A 260 11.89 -5.43 -23.09
N VAL A 261 12.14 -4.14 -22.86
CA VAL A 261 13.45 -3.60 -22.53
C VAL A 261 13.39 -3.18 -21.07
N SER A 262 14.27 -3.73 -20.24
CA SER A 262 14.46 -3.35 -18.85
C SER A 262 15.68 -2.43 -18.68
N GLN A 263 15.81 -1.82 -17.50
CA GLN A 263 17.05 -1.21 -17.05
C GLN A 263 17.42 -1.91 -15.75
N THR A 264 18.53 -2.63 -15.76
CA THR A 264 18.99 -3.49 -14.66
C THR A 264 20.27 -2.94 -14.03
N LEU A 265 20.66 -3.42 -12.84
CA LEU A 265 21.94 -3.03 -12.26
C LEU A 265 23.10 -3.69 -13.00
N THR A 266 22.98 -4.98 -13.29
CA THR A 266 23.92 -5.72 -14.15
C THR A 266 23.25 -6.20 -15.45
N ASP A 267 24.05 -6.65 -16.42
CA ASP A 267 23.53 -7.27 -17.64
C ASP A 267 22.78 -8.60 -17.39
N GLN A 268 22.85 -9.16 -16.17
CA GLN A 268 22.26 -10.45 -15.79
C GLN A 268 20.93 -10.34 -15.03
N GLY A 269 20.41 -9.13 -14.78
CA GLY A 269 19.29 -8.93 -13.83
C GLY A 269 17.99 -9.70 -14.10
N ARG A 270 17.74 -10.11 -15.35
CA ARG A 270 16.64 -11.05 -15.66
C ARG A 270 16.91 -12.46 -15.15
N ASP A 271 18.12 -12.97 -15.38
CA ASP A 271 18.49 -14.33 -15.01
C ASP A 271 18.55 -14.44 -13.47
N VAL A 272 19.08 -13.40 -12.80
CA VAL A 272 19.02 -13.25 -11.33
C VAL A 272 17.58 -13.26 -10.81
N LEU A 273 16.66 -12.54 -11.46
CA LEU A 273 15.25 -12.51 -11.05
C LEU A 273 14.50 -13.83 -11.36
N VAL A 274 14.86 -14.53 -12.44
CA VAL A 274 14.35 -15.87 -12.74
C VAL A 274 14.81 -16.88 -11.69
N ASP A 275 16.08 -16.85 -11.30
CA ASP A 275 16.63 -17.75 -10.28
C ASP A 275 16.14 -17.40 -8.86
N ALA A 276 15.84 -16.13 -8.59
CA ALA A 276 15.15 -15.69 -7.37
C ALA A 276 13.68 -16.17 -7.30
N PHE A 277 12.99 -16.32 -8.43
CA PHE A 277 11.67 -16.97 -8.43
C PHE A 277 11.80 -18.50 -8.29
N ARG A 278 12.82 -19.12 -8.89
CA ARG A 278 13.07 -20.55 -8.74
C ARG A 278 13.46 -20.97 -7.32
N SER A 279 14.14 -20.11 -6.55
CA SER A 279 14.50 -20.41 -5.15
C SER A 279 13.27 -20.55 -4.24
N VAL A 280 12.17 -19.86 -4.56
CA VAL A 280 10.84 -20.02 -3.94
C VAL A 280 9.92 -21.00 -4.69
N GLY A 281 10.51 -21.90 -5.50
CA GLY A 281 9.80 -23.01 -6.13
C GLY A 281 9.17 -22.73 -7.50
N ALA A 282 9.41 -21.58 -8.13
CA ALA A 282 8.77 -21.26 -9.41
C ALA A 282 9.23 -22.15 -10.56
N ASP A 283 8.32 -23.00 -11.04
CA ASP A 283 8.48 -23.72 -12.30
C ASP A 283 8.52 -22.75 -13.50
N ALA A 284 9.34 -23.11 -14.48
CA ALA A 284 9.42 -22.43 -15.78
C ALA A 284 8.55 -23.14 -16.84
N PRO A 285 7.93 -22.40 -17.78
CA PRO A 285 7.03 -22.94 -18.80
C PRO A 285 7.75 -23.43 -20.07
#